data_AF-A0A7H0VEH0-F1
#
_entry.id   AF-A0A7H0VEH0-F1
#
_cell.length_a   1.000
_cell.length_b   1.000
_cell.length_c   1.000
_cell.angle_alpha   90.00
_cell.angle_beta   90.00
_cell.angle_gamma   90.00
#
_symmetry.space_group_name_H-M   'P 1'
#
loop_
_entity.id
_entity.type
_entity.pdbx_description
1 polymer ?
#
loop_
_entity_poly.entity_id
_entity_poly.type
_entity_poly.pdbx_seq_one_letter_code
_entity_poly.pdbx_strand_id
1 'polypeptide(L)'
;MQTELNGNYDFNSIDFGQLKFPLAVLYGWKPSDRLMYAFGLSRTYLGGALNYVPVVYYYHTYKNQKWGVEALLPARAMLRYRFNSLSYMGLGFNVNGASFSLKDATAPGIMPAVPSYYDAQELEWRRSEIRAGLSYSRQVHGFFWMSAEIGYRINYSFNVDSGGDFVRLFGSDDPYFIENSPANTPYFTIGLSYVSP
;
A
#
# COMPACT_ATOMS: atom_id res chain seq x y z
N MET A 1 -3.11 10.51 7.42
CA MET A 1 -1.91 10.68 6.56
C MET A 1 -0.72 10.25 7.39
N GLN A 2 0.09 9.33 6.87
CA GLN A 2 1.28 8.83 7.56
C GLN A 2 2.48 9.34 6.76
N THR A 3 3.36 10.10 7.41
CA THR A 3 4.64 10.51 6.86
C THR A 3 5.66 9.46 7.24
N GLU A 4 6.40 8.94 6.27
CA GLU A 4 7.37 7.88 6.49
C GLU A 4 8.78 8.37 6.15
N LEU A 5 9.71 8.09 7.06
CA LEU A 5 11.14 8.26 6.85
C LEU A 5 11.75 6.86 6.86
N ASN A 6 12.05 6.33 5.67
CA ASN A 6 12.45 4.94 5.47
C ASN A 6 13.85 4.90 4.83
N GLY A 7 14.86 4.49 5.59
CA GLY A 7 16.26 4.45 5.13
C GLY A 7 17.23 4.03 6.25
N ASN A 8 18.49 3.77 5.89
CA ASN A 8 19.56 3.57 6.88
C ASN A 8 20.05 4.94 7.35
N TYR A 9 19.74 5.33 8.59
CA TYR A 9 20.12 6.62 9.16
C TYR A 9 20.90 6.40 10.45
N ASP A 10 22.06 7.05 10.58
CA ASP A 10 22.71 7.24 11.87
C ASP A 10 22.12 8.48 12.56
N PHE A 11 22.11 8.50 13.89
CA PHE A 11 21.53 9.59 14.70
C PHE A 11 22.13 10.99 14.40
N ASN A 12 23.28 11.05 13.74
CA ASN A 12 23.95 12.30 13.33
C ASN A 12 23.73 12.71 11.86
N SER A 13 22.98 11.94 11.06
CA SER A 13 22.81 12.16 9.62
C SER A 13 21.36 11.97 9.16
N ILE A 14 20.42 12.58 9.88
CA ILE A 14 19.03 12.68 9.42
C ILE A 14 18.97 13.66 8.25
N ASP A 15 18.71 13.13 7.08
CA ASP A 15 18.56 13.88 5.85
C ASP A 15 17.08 13.98 5.47
N PHE A 16 16.56 15.20 5.50
CA PHE A 16 15.16 15.49 5.21
C PHE A 16 14.80 15.40 3.71
N GLY A 17 15.79 15.26 2.82
CA GLY A 17 15.57 15.10 1.38
C GLY A 17 14.83 13.82 0.99
N GLN A 18 14.76 12.83 1.89
CA GLN A 18 14.17 11.50 1.64
C GLN A 18 12.80 11.31 2.31
N LEU A 19 12.20 12.41 2.76
CA LEU A 19 10.89 12.39 3.39
C LEU A 19 9.79 12.08 2.37
N LYS A 20 9.14 10.92 2.53
CA LYS A 20 8.06 10.48 1.64
C LYS A 20 6.74 11.02 2.14
N PHE A 21 6.19 11.96 1.39
CA PHE A 21 4.96 12.67 1.74
C PHE A 21 3.81 12.30 0.79
N PRO A 22 3.01 11.27 1.13
CA PRO A 22 1.80 10.96 0.39
C PRO A 22 0.73 12.04 0.66
N LEU A 23 0.12 12.57 -0.40
CA LEU A 23 -0.92 13.59 -0.33
C LEU A 23 -2.07 13.22 -1.26
N ALA A 24 -3.30 13.20 -0.75
CA ALA A 24 -4.49 13.00 -1.56
C ALA A 24 -5.52 14.10 -1.29
N VAL A 25 -6.07 14.66 -2.37
CA VAL A 25 -7.16 15.65 -2.32
C VAL A 25 -8.35 15.06 -3.06
N LEU A 26 -9.48 14.96 -2.38
CA LEU A 26 -10.73 14.44 -2.94
C LEU A 26 -11.86 15.44 -2.71
N TYR A 27 -12.71 15.59 -3.71
CA TYR A 27 -13.98 16.31 -3.61
C TYR A 27 -15.11 15.34 -3.92
N GLY A 28 -16.15 15.34 -3.08
CA GLY A 28 -17.19 14.32 -3.16
C GLY A 28 -18.53 14.75 -2.61
N TRP A 29 -19.52 13.92 -2.90
CA TRP A 29 -20.90 14.13 -2.53
C TRP A 29 -21.40 12.94 -1.72
N LYS A 30 -22.31 13.23 -0.78
CA LYS A 30 -23.02 12.22 0.02
C LYS A 30 -24.53 12.37 -0.23
N PRO A 31 -25.08 11.83 -1.34
CA PRO A 31 -26.51 11.95 -1.64
C PRO A 31 -27.41 11.23 -0.63
N SER A 32 -26.90 10.24 0.10
CA SER A 32 -27.66 9.54 1.14
C SER A 32 -26.73 8.98 2.21
N ASP A 33 -27.29 8.52 3.34
CA ASP A 33 -26.52 7.83 4.38
C ASP A 33 -25.88 6.51 3.92
N ARG A 34 -26.30 6.01 2.76
CA ARG A 34 -25.85 4.73 2.20
C ARG A 34 -24.98 4.89 0.98
N LEU A 35 -24.81 6.10 0.44
CA LEU A 35 -24.05 6.36 -0.78
C LEU A 35 -23.19 7.60 -0.60
N MET A 36 -21.89 7.43 -0.79
CA MET A 36 -20.92 8.51 -0.84
C MET A 36 -19.94 8.21 -1.96
N TYR A 37 -19.62 9.22 -2.75
CA TYR A 37 -18.59 9.09 -3.79
C TYR A 37 -17.78 10.36 -3.86
N ALA A 38 -16.50 10.23 -4.17
CA ALA A 38 -15.60 11.35 -4.32
C ALA A 38 -14.59 11.08 -5.45
N PHE A 39 -14.13 12.14 -6.07
CA PHE A 39 -13.10 12.12 -7.10
C PHE A 39 -11.97 13.03 -6.68
N GLY A 40 -10.75 12.65 -7.02
CA GLY A 40 -9.58 13.36 -6.56
C GLY A 40 -8.32 12.99 -7.31
N LEU A 41 -7.23 13.60 -6.85
CA LEU A 41 -5.88 13.30 -7.29
C LEU A 41 -5.05 12.98 -6.06
N SER A 42 -4.12 12.05 -6.22
CA SER A 42 -3.22 11.63 -5.15
C SER A 42 -1.78 11.56 -5.65
N ARG A 43 -0.90 12.19 -4.88
CA ARG A 43 0.53 11.95 -4.83
C ARG A 43 0.75 10.75 -3.91
N THR A 44 1.23 9.65 -4.45
CA THR A 44 1.31 8.37 -3.74
C THR A 44 2.55 7.58 -4.11
N TYR A 45 2.90 6.60 -3.27
CA TYR A 45 4.01 5.66 -3.49
C TYR A 45 3.49 4.24 -3.73
N LEU A 46 2.21 4.07 -4.09
CA LEU A 46 1.56 2.76 -4.28
C LEU A 46 2.31 1.83 -5.25
N GLY A 47 2.97 2.37 -6.27
CA GLY A 47 3.79 1.60 -7.22
C GLY A 47 5.25 1.39 -6.80
N GLY A 48 5.60 1.76 -5.57
CA GLY A 48 6.98 1.80 -5.07
C GLY A 48 7.62 3.18 -5.28
N ALA A 49 7.63 3.68 -6.52
CA ALA A 49 8.09 5.03 -6.84
C ALA A 49 7.03 6.10 -6.56
N LEU A 50 7.44 7.37 -6.50
CA LEU A 50 6.52 8.50 -6.49
C LEU A 50 5.62 8.50 -7.74
N ASN A 51 4.32 8.63 -7.51
CA ASN A 51 3.28 8.51 -8.51
C ASN A 51 2.19 9.56 -8.31
N TYR A 52 1.59 10.01 -9.42
CA TYR A 52 0.37 10.80 -9.41
C TYR A 52 -0.75 10.00 -10.05
N VAL A 53 -1.80 9.71 -9.29
CA VAL A 53 -2.94 8.93 -9.80
C VAL A 53 -4.27 9.61 -9.51
N PRO A 54 -5.25 9.47 -10.43
CA PRO A 54 -6.63 9.78 -10.11
C PRO A 54 -7.13 8.82 -9.03
N VAL A 55 -7.88 9.37 -8.09
CA VAL A 55 -8.49 8.61 -7.00
C VAL A 55 -10.00 8.69 -7.10
N VAL A 56 -10.63 7.52 -7.03
CA VAL A 56 -12.08 7.40 -6.96
C VAL A 56 -12.45 6.74 -5.66
N TYR A 57 -13.17 7.48 -4.82
CA TYR A 57 -13.79 6.94 -3.63
C TYR A 57 -15.24 6.58 -3.93
N TYR A 58 -15.65 5.37 -3.57
CA TYR A 58 -17.02 4.90 -3.70
C TYR A 58 -17.39 4.07 -2.48
N TYR A 59 -18.44 4.51 -1.79
CA TYR A 59 -19.02 3.83 -0.66
C TYR A 59 -20.50 3.62 -0.92
N HIS A 60 -20.94 2.36 -0.89
CA HIS A 60 -22.34 2.03 -1.04
C HIS A 60 -22.77 0.94 -0.07
N THR A 61 -23.86 1.14 0.67
CA THR A 61 -24.50 0.09 1.47
C THR A 61 -25.88 -0.20 0.89
N TYR A 62 -26.11 -1.45 0.48
CA TYR A 62 -27.36 -1.81 -0.19
C TYR A 62 -28.56 -1.73 0.76
N LYS A 63 -29.77 -1.66 0.19
CA LYS A 63 -31.00 -1.51 0.98
C LYS A 63 -31.24 -2.64 1.99
N ASN A 64 -30.79 -3.85 1.67
CA ASN A 64 -30.85 -5.01 2.55
C ASN A 64 -29.85 -4.95 3.73
N GLN A 65 -28.94 -3.97 3.75
CA GLN A 65 -27.85 -3.82 4.72
C GLN A 65 -27.00 -5.08 4.94
N LYS A 66 -27.07 -6.04 4.01
CA LYS A 66 -26.24 -7.24 4.02
C LYS A 66 -25.01 -7.01 3.19
N TRP A 67 -25.16 -6.35 2.05
CA TRP A 67 -24.04 -6.04 1.17
C TRP A 67 -23.60 -4.59 1.35
N GLY A 68 -22.32 -4.34 1.18
CA GLY A 68 -21.76 -3.01 1.01
C GLY A 68 -20.48 -3.05 0.19
N VAL A 69 -20.21 -1.99 -0.54
CA VAL A 69 -18.97 -1.79 -1.29
C VAL A 69 -18.25 -0.59 -0.69
N GLU A 70 -16.95 -0.76 -0.46
CA GLU A 70 -16.06 0.33 -0.10
C GLU A 70 -14.84 0.26 -1.01
N ALA A 71 -14.68 1.27 -1.86
CA ALA A 71 -13.57 1.37 -2.80
C ALA A 71 -12.90 2.74 -2.69
N LEU A 72 -11.57 2.72 -2.73
CA LEU A 72 -10.69 3.88 -2.86
C LEU A 72 -9.67 3.50 -3.93
N LEU A 73 -10.08 3.61 -5.19
CA LEU A 73 -9.30 3.14 -6.32
C LEU A 73 -8.15 4.11 -6.63
N PRO A 74 -6.97 3.61 -7.04
CA PRO A 74 -6.61 2.19 -7.21
C PRO A 74 -6.10 1.53 -5.91
N ALA A 75 -6.02 2.25 -4.80
CA ALA A 75 -5.38 1.78 -3.56
C ALA A 75 -6.05 0.54 -2.95
N ARG A 76 -7.38 0.50 -2.89
CA ARG A 76 -8.12 -0.62 -2.29
C ARG A 76 -9.55 -0.69 -2.77
N ALA A 77 -10.11 -1.90 -2.78
CA ALA A 77 -11.55 -2.10 -2.88
C ALA A 77 -11.97 -3.33 -2.09
N MET A 78 -13.12 -3.26 -1.45
CA MET A 78 -13.67 -4.32 -0.64
C MET A 78 -15.19 -4.40 -0.81
N LEU A 79 -15.65 -5.58 -1.19
CA LEU A 79 -17.04 -6.00 -1.09
C LEU A 79 -17.24 -6.62 0.30
N ARG A 80 -18.11 -6.03 1.10
CA ARG A 80 -18.48 -6.50 2.44
C ARG A 80 -19.83 -7.20 2.41
N TYR A 81 -19.89 -8.34 3.07
CA TYR A 81 -21.11 -9.06 3.38
C TYR A 81 -21.29 -9.20 4.89
N ARG A 82 -22.44 -8.77 5.41
CA ARG A 82 -22.81 -8.83 6.82
C ARG A 82 -23.80 -9.98 7.01
N PHE A 83 -23.40 -11.00 7.77
CA PHE A 83 -24.26 -12.13 8.11
C PHE A 83 -25.27 -11.73 9.21
N ASN A 84 -24.78 -11.05 10.24
CA ASN A 84 -25.56 -10.53 11.36
C ASN A 84 -24.84 -9.29 11.95
N SER A 85 -25.37 -8.71 13.03
CA SER A 85 -24.71 -7.57 13.71
C SER A 85 -23.33 -7.92 14.28
N LEU A 86 -23.03 -9.22 14.46
CA LEU A 86 -21.86 -9.71 15.17
C LEU A 86 -20.81 -10.34 14.25
N SER A 87 -21.07 -10.44 12.94
CA SER A 87 -20.16 -11.09 12.00
C SER A 87 -20.33 -10.56 10.58
N TYR A 88 -19.19 -10.31 9.96
CA TYR A 88 -19.10 -9.85 8.58
C TYR A 88 -17.90 -10.49 7.89
N MET A 89 -17.94 -10.46 6.57
CA MET A 89 -16.91 -10.94 5.68
C MET A 89 -16.61 -9.87 4.64
N GLY A 90 -15.35 -9.72 4.27
CA GLY A 90 -14.89 -8.82 3.23
C GLY A 90 -14.15 -9.60 2.17
N LEU A 91 -14.45 -9.37 0.89
CA LEU A 91 -13.66 -9.82 -0.24
C LEU A 91 -13.10 -8.58 -0.91
N GLY A 92 -11.79 -8.49 -1.05
CA GLY A 92 -11.19 -7.28 -1.58
C GLY A 92 -9.72 -7.40 -1.91
N PHE A 93 -9.16 -6.27 -2.31
CA PHE A 93 -7.74 -6.10 -2.49
C PHE A 93 -7.25 -4.80 -1.87
N ASN A 94 -5.97 -4.78 -1.54
CA ASN A 94 -5.25 -3.65 -0.99
C ASN A 94 -3.85 -3.59 -1.62
N VAL A 95 -3.57 -2.47 -2.26
CA VAL A 95 -2.27 -2.16 -2.85
C VAL A 95 -1.46 -1.40 -1.82
N ASN A 96 -0.26 -1.89 -1.55
CA ASN A 96 0.69 -1.27 -0.63
C ASN A 96 1.98 -1.02 -1.37
N GLY A 97 2.47 0.20 -1.33
CA GLY A 97 3.76 0.56 -1.87
C GLY A 97 4.62 1.25 -0.83
N ALA A 98 5.92 0.99 -0.88
CA ALA A 98 6.93 1.59 -0.03
C ALA A 98 8.21 1.77 -0.85
N SER A 99 8.99 2.79 -0.51
CA SER A 99 10.33 2.94 -1.07
C SER A 99 11.32 3.27 0.06
N PHE A 100 12.49 2.64 0.01
CA PHE A 100 13.52 2.71 1.03
C PHE A 100 14.80 3.22 0.39
N SER A 101 15.44 4.25 0.95
CA SER A 101 16.72 4.71 0.42
C SER A 101 17.88 3.88 0.98
N LEU A 102 18.80 3.51 0.11
CA LEU A 102 20.02 2.76 0.40
C LEU A 102 21.23 3.71 0.31
N LYS A 103 21.62 4.30 1.45
CA LYS A 103 22.71 5.29 1.51
C LYS A 103 24.12 4.70 1.52
N ASP A 104 24.29 3.47 2.00
CA ASP A 104 25.62 2.86 2.19
C ASP A 104 26.08 1.93 1.06
N ALA A 105 25.29 1.82 -0.01
CA ALA A 105 25.65 0.96 -1.15
C ALA A 105 26.87 1.49 -1.93
N THR A 106 27.26 2.75 -1.74
CA THR A 106 28.47 3.37 -2.31
C THR A 106 29.71 3.23 -1.42
N ALA A 107 29.62 2.56 -0.25
CA ALA A 107 30.80 2.27 0.56
C ALA A 107 31.69 1.21 -0.15
N PRO A 108 33.01 1.45 -0.30
CA PRO A 108 33.89 0.51 -1.00
C PRO A 108 33.87 -0.86 -0.30
N GLY A 109 33.37 -1.90 -0.97
CA GLY A 109 33.49 -3.30 -0.53
C GLY A 109 32.19 -4.06 -0.25
N ILE A 110 31.00 -3.44 -0.39
CA ILE A 110 29.71 -4.13 -0.11
C ILE A 110 29.03 -4.65 -1.39
N MET A 111 29.33 -4.08 -2.56
CA MET A 111 28.80 -4.55 -3.86
C MET A 111 29.90 -5.24 -4.69
N PRO A 112 29.59 -6.30 -5.44
CA PRO A 112 30.54 -6.89 -6.41
C PRO A 112 31.02 -5.81 -7.38
N ALA A 113 32.33 -5.73 -7.61
CA ALA A 113 32.94 -4.78 -8.53
C ALA A 113 32.57 -5.12 -9.99
N VAL A 114 31.39 -4.68 -10.42
CA VAL A 114 30.96 -4.69 -11.82
C VAL A 114 31.18 -3.27 -12.36
N PRO A 115 31.87 -3.08 -13.51
CA PRO A 115 32.33 -1.75 -13.97
C PRO A 115 31.25 -0.68 -14.14
N SER A 116 29.97 -1.06 -14.21
CA SER A 116 28.81 -0.19 -14.47
C SER A 116 28.16 0.45 -13.24
N TYR A 117 28.61 0.15 -12.01
CA TYR A 117 27.90 0.53 -10.77
C TYR A 117 28.46 1.78 -10.05
N TYR A 118 29.62 2.31 -10.47
CA TYR A 118 30.24 3.46 -9.81
C TYR A 118 29.51 4.79 -10.03
N ASP A 119 28.54 4.85 -10.96
CA ASP A 119 27.70 6.03 -11.23
C ASP A 119 26.33 6.00 -10.49
N ALA A 120 26.03 4.93 -9.75
CA ALA A 120 24.74 4.79 -9.06
C ALA A 120 24.69 5.64 -7.78
N GLN A 121 24.26 6.89 -7.92
CA GLN A 121 23.96 7.78 -6.81
C GLN A 121 22.50 7.58 -6.35
N GLU A 122 22.29 7.63 -5.02
CA GLU A 122 20.95 7.61 -4.39
C GLU A 122 20.08 6.40 -4.77
N LEU A 123 20.56 5.20 -4.45
CA LEU A 123 19.82 3.96 -4.69
C LEU A 123 18.55 3.90 -3.83
N GLU A 124 17.42 3.55 -4.45
CA GLU A 124 16.14 3.34 -3.78
C GLU A 124 15.62 1.92 -4.03
N TRP A 125 15.34 1.19 -2.96
CA TRP A 125 14.60 -0.07 -3.03
C TRP A 125 13.10 0.20 -3.04
N ARG A 126 12.45 -0.14 -4.15
CA ARG A 126 11.03 0.15 -4.40
C ARG A 126 10.24 -1.14 -4.30
N ARG A 127 9.25 -1.13 -3.41
CA ARG A 127 8.37 -2.27 -3.15
C ARG A 127 6.92 -1.87 -3.43
N SER A 128 6.22 -2.70 -4.19
CA SER A 128 4.78 -2.61 -4.44
C SER A 128 4.18 -4.01 -4.39
N GLU A 129 3.14 -4.15 -3.59
CA GLU A 129 2.50 -5.42 -3.28
C GLU A 129 0.98 -5.26 -3.30
N ILE A 130 0.30 -6.14 -4.00
CA ILE A 130 -1.15 -6.23 -4.02
C ILE A 130 -1.56 -7.43 -3.18
N ARG A 131 -2.28 -7.20 -2.09
CA ARG A 131 -2.88 -8.25 -1.27
C ARG A 131 -4.34 -8.37 -1.66
N ALA A 132 -4.75 -9.51 -2.21
CA ALA A 132 -6.13 -9.80 -2.53
C ALA A 132 -6.59 -11.01 -1.72
N GLY A 133 -7.74 -10.92 -1.07
CA GLY A 133 -8.14 -11.94 -0.12
C GLY A 133 -9.53 -11.79 0.43
N LEU A 134 -9.88 -12.81 1.22
CA LEU A 134 -11.10 -12.89 2.00
C LEU A 134 -10.75 -12.66 3.48
N SER A 135 -11.48 -11.75 4.09
CA SER A 135 -11.44 -11.45 5.51
C SER A 135 -12.77 -11.87 6.14
N TYR A 136 -12.71 -12.48 7.31
CA TYR A 136 -13.86 -12.79 8.14
C TYR A 136 -13.63 -12.19 9.52
N SER A 137 -14.65 -11.60 10.11
CA SER A 137 -14.56 -11.01 11.44
C SER A 137 -15.83 -11.29 12.22
N ARG A 138 -15.67 -11.68 13.47
CA ARG A 138 -16.78 -12.05 14.36
C ARG A 138 -16.51 -11.64 15.80
N GLN A 139 -17.54 -11.12 16.46
CA GLN A 139 -17.55 -10.92 17.91
C GLN A 139 -17.61 -12.28 18.60
N VAL A 140 -16.64 -12.53 19.48
CA VAL A 140 -16.57 -13.78 20.25
C VAL A 140 -17.34 -13.61 21.55
N HIS A 141 -16.99 -12.60 22.35
CA HIS A 141 -17.64 -12.33 23.62
C HIS A 141 -17.41 -10.89 24.06
N GLY A 142 -18.47 -10.19 24.50
CA GLY A 142 -18.39 -8.81 24.96
C GLY A 142 -17.69 -7.90 23.95
N PHE A 143 -16.50 -7.43 24.29
CA PHE A 143 -15.72 -6.49 23.48
C PHE A 143 -14.64 -7.16 22.62
N PHE A 144 -14.53 -8.48 22.67
CA PHE A 144 -13.52 -9.24 21.94
C PHE A 144 -14.02 -9.65 20.56
N TRP A 145 -13.25 -9.27 19.55
CA TRP A 145 -13.47 -9.59 18.14
C TRP A 145 -12.32 -10.43 17.63
N MET A 146 -12.65 -11.51 16.93
CA MET A 146 -11.69 -12.32 16.21
C MET A 146 -11.80 -12.02 14.72
N SER A 147 -10.66 -11.88 14.07
CA SER A 147 -10.54 -11.71 12.62
C SER A 147 -9.66 -12.80 12.04
N ALA A 148 -10.06 -13.34 10.90
CA ALA A 148 -9.24 -14.24 10.10
C ALA A 148 -9.21 -13.69 8.66
N GLU A 149 -8.03 -13.61 8.07
CA GLU A 149 -7.84 -13.19 6.69
C GLU A 149 -7.01 -14.24 5.97
N ILE A 150 -7.40 -14.57 4.74
CA ILE A 150 -6.65 -15.45 3.86
C ILE A 150 -6.64 -14.82 2.47
N GLY A 151 -5.49 -14.87 1.81
CA GLY A 151 -5.37 -14.27 0.51
C GLY A 151 -4.10 -14.64 -0.22
N TYR A 152 -3.91 -13.95 -1.33
CA TYR A 152 -2.75 -14.06 -2.18
C TYR A 152 -2.08 -12.71 -2.31
N ARG A 153 -0.75 -12.74 -2.26
CA ARG A 153 0.12 -11.58 -2.35
C ARG A 153 0.78 -11.57 -3.71
N ILE A 154 0.39 -10.59 -4.52
CA ILE A 154 0.93 -10.37 -5.86
C ILE A 154 2.00 -9.30 -5.75
N ASN A 155 3.24 -9.68 -6.05
CA ASN A 155 4.39 -8.82 -5.99
C ASN A 155 4.49 -8.04 -7.31
N TYR A 156 4.23 -6.74 -7.29
CA TYR A 156 4.18 -5.92 -8.51
C TYR A 156 5.53 -5.26 -8.83
N SER A 157 6.21 -4.70 -7.82
CA SER A 157 7.55 -4.11 -8.01
C SER A 157 8.41 -4.41 -6.80
N PHE A 158 9.62 -4.92 -7.02
CA PHE A 158 10.64 -5.18 -5.99
C PHE A 158 12.02 -4.73 -6.47
N ASN A 159 12.03 -3.68 -7.27
CA ASN A 159 13.20 -3.28 -8.04
C ASN A 159 14.01 -2.23 -7.29
N VAL A 160 15.31 -2.17 -7.60
CA VAL A 160 16.18 -1.08 -7.15
C VAL A 160 16.28 -0.08 -8.28
N ASP A 161 16.15 1.19 -7.95
CA ASP A 161 16.29 2.29 -8.89
C ASP A 161 17.42 3.24 -8.47
N SER A 162 18.00 3.95 -9.43
CA SER A 162 19.09 4.90 -9.22
C SER A 162 18.62 6.32 -9.55
N GLY A 163 19.07 7.33 -8.79
CA GLY A 163 18.70 8.73 -9.02
C GLY A 163 17.61 9.28 -8.10
N GLY A 164 17.40 8.69 -6.91
CA GLY A 164 16.58 9.28 -5.85
C GLY A 164 15.07 9.17 -6.05
N ASP A 165 14.30 10.10 -5.47
CA ASP A 165 12.84 10.13 -5.54
C ASP A 165 12.38 10.82 -6.83
N PHE A 166 12.02 10.01 -7.83
CA PHE A 166 11.53 10.50 -9.12
C PHE A 166 10.14 9.95 -9.45
N VAL A 167 9.44 10.68 -10.33
CA VAL A 167 8.08 10.33 -10.74
C VAL A 167 8.14 9.21 -11.76
N ARG A 168 7.48 8.08 -11.48
CA ARG A 168 7.34 6.96 -12.41
C ARG A 168 5.91 6.47 -12.41
N LEU A 169 5.16 6.84 -13.45
CA LEU A 169 3.75 6.48 -13.60
C LEU A 169 3.56 4.96 -13.70
N PHE A 170 2.41 4.47 -13.23
CA PHE A 170 2.02 3.06 -13.42
C PHE A 170 2.07 2.66 -14.89
N GLY A 171 2.81 1.58 -15.18
CA GLY A 171 2.99 1.09 -16.55
C GLY A 171 4.05 1.81 -17.37
N SER A 172 4.95 2.60 -16.75
CA SER A 172 6.14 3.11 -17.46
C SER A 172 7.09 1.98 -17.85
N ASP A 173 7.60 2.03 -19.08
CA ASP A 173 8.58 1.09 -19.65
C ASP A 173 10.03 1.45 -19.28
N ASP A 174 10.25 2.47 -18.44
CA ASP A 174 11.59 2.87 -18.04
C ASP A 174 12.33 1.68 -17.38
N PRO A 175 13.58 1.37 -17.77
CA PRO A 175 14.32 0.29 -17.16
C PRO A 175 14.57 0.57 -15.66
N TYR A 176 14.62 -0.48 -14.84
CA TYR A 176 15.10 -0.37 -13.45
C TYR A 176 16.59 -0.66 -13.38
N PHE A 177 17.26 -0.14 -12.34
CA PHE A 177 18.69 -0.41 -12.13
C PHE A 177 18.94 -1.87 -11.75
N ILE A 178 18.10 -2.45 -10.89
CA ILE A 178 18.07 -3.90 -10.61
C ILE A 178 16.62 -4.37 -10.61
N GLU A 179 16.33 -5.40 -11.40
CA GLU A 179 15.01 -6.03 -11.46
C GLU A 179 14.96 -7.26 -10.56
N ASN A 180 13.97 -7.33 -9.67
CA ASN A 180 13.66 -8.52 -8.89
C ASN A 180 12.21 -8.93 -9.09
N SER A 181 11.98 -10.21 -9.36
CA SER A 181 10.64 -10.80 -9.50
C SER A 181 10.39 -11.85 -8.40
N PRO A 182 10.18 -11.45 -7.14
CA PRO A 182 9.90 -12.41 -6.09
C PRO A 182 8.58 -13.13 -6.36
N ALA A 183 8.57 -14.45 -6.14
CA ALA A 183 7.40 -15.28 -6.33
C ALA A 183 6.22 -14.79 -5.48
N ASN A 184 5.02 -14.84 -6.04
CA ASN A 184 3.79 -14.51 -5.34
C ASN A 184 3.53 -15.53 -4.21
N THR A 185 2.99 -15.08 -3.08
CA THR A 185 2.85 -15.93 -1.90
C THR A 185 1.42 -15.94 -1.36
N PRO A 186 0.87 -17.11 -0.98
CA PRO A 186 -0.34 -17.15 -0.17
C PRO A 186 -0.04 -16.62 1.24
N TYR A 187 -1.02 -16.00 1.88
CA TYR A 187 -0.92 -15.60 3.27
C TYR A 187 -2.20 -15.92 4.04
N PHE A 188 -2.04 -16.11 5.35
CA PHE A 188 -3.15 -16.12 6.29
C PHE A 188 -2.79 -15.25 7.49
N THR A 189 -3.79 -14.67 8.13
CA THR A 189 -3.64 -13.80 9.30
C THR A 189 -4.78 -14.05 10.26
N ILE A 190 -4.47 -14.16 11.54
CA ILE A 190 -5.46 -14.29 12.61
C ILE A 190 -5.20 -13.16 13.59
N GLY A 191 -6.26 -12.48 14.00
CA GLY A 191 -6.21 -11.34 14.90
C GLY A 191 -7.25 -11.44 16.00
N LEU A 192 -6.88 -10.95 17.18
CA LEU A 192 -7.80 -10.71 18.28
C LEU A 192 -7.76 -9.21 18.58
N SER A 193 -8.92 -8.57 18.54
CA SER A 193 -9.08 -7.15 18.78
C SER A 193 -10.00 -6.90 19.97
N TYR A 194 -9.66 -5.92 20.80
CA TYR A 194 -10.53 -5.41 21.85
C TYR A 194 -11.13 -4.08 21.37
N VAL A 195 -12.45 -4.00 21.30
CA VAL A 195 -13.18 -2.80 20.87
C VAL A 195 -13.95 -2.25 22.06
N SER A 196 -13.52 -1.10 22.57
CA SER A 196 -14.19 -0.47 23.71
C SER A 196 -15.65 -0.08 23.40
N PRO A 197 -16.56 -0.17 24.38
CA PRO A 197 -17.96 0.26 24.24
C PRO A 197 -18.13 1.73 23.84
#